data_AF-A0A9X8YNL2-F1
#
_entry.id   AF-A0A9X8YNL2-F1
#
_cell.length_a   1.000
_cell.length_b   1.000
_cell.length_c   1.000
_cell.angle_alpha   90.00
_cell.angle_beta   90.00
_cell.angle_gamma   90.00
#
_symmetry.space_group_name_H-M   'P 1'
#
loop_
_entity.id
_entity.type
_entity.pdbx_description
1 polymer ?
#
loop_
_entity_poly.entity_id
_entity_poly.type
_entity_poly.pdbx_seq_one_letter_code
_entity_poly.pdbx_strand_id
1 'polypeptide(L)' 'AQTRAIFGRSYAAEPDVLIEQLAQDEAIAEADTLLLTVPNQLGVDYNAHVIESILTHVAPALGWR' A
#
# COMPACT_ATOMS: atom_id res chain seq x y z
N ALA A 1 15.84 10.71 -25.39
CA ALA A 1 15.27 11.12 -24.09
C ALA A 1 15.57 10.03 -23.07
N GLN A 2 16.32 10.31 -22.01
CA GLN A 2 16.52 9.37 -20.91
C GLN A 2 15.43 9.60 -19.86
N THR A 3 14.26 8.98 -20.05
CA THR A 3 13.25 8.94 -19.00
C THR A 3 13.71 7.89 -18.00
N ARG A 4 14.34 8.32 -16.91
CA ARG A 4 14.65 7.44 -15.77
C ARG A 4 13.32 7.12 -15.10
N ALA A 5 12.75 5.96 -15.41
CA ALA A 5 11.63 5.40 -14.64
C ALA A 5 12.15 5.17 -13.22
N ILE A 6 11.83 6.10 -12.32
CA ILE A 6 11.95 5.85 -10.89
C ILE A 6 10.88 4.82 -10.57
N PHE A 7 11.32 3.62 -10.18
CA PHE A 7 10.45 2.75 -9.38
C PHE A 7 10.00 3.58 -8.17
N GLY A 8 8.69 3.62 -7.92
CA GLY A 8 8.11 4.40 -6.84
C GLY A 8 8.70 4.04 -5.47
N ARG A 9 8.37 4.83 -4.45
CA ARG A 9 8.79 4.57 -3.08
C ARG A 9 8.26 3.20 -2.63
N SER A 10 9.13 2.38 -2.05
CA SER A 10 8.76 1.10 -1.45
C SER A 10 8.42 1.33 0.01
N TYR A 11 7.22 0.92 0.44
CA TYR A 11 6.77 0.99 1.82
C TYR A 11 6.69 -0.43 2.38
N ALA A 12 7.47 -0.72 3.41
CA ALA A 12 7.49 -2.03 4.06
C ALA A 12 7.78 -1.83 5.54
N ALA A 13 6.74 -1.88 6.35
CA ALA A 13 6.81 -1.68 7.80
C ALA A 13 5.60 -2.33 8.48
N GLU A 14 5.64 -2.38 9.81
CA GLU A 14 4.46 -2.71 10.63
C GLU A 14 3.31 -1.72 10.38
N PRO A 15 2.04 -2.10 10.63
CA PRO A 15 0.88 -1.30 10.23
C PRO A 15 0.92 0.16 10.68
N ASP A 16 1.25 0.45 11.94
CA ASP A 16 1.26 1.81 12.48
C ASP A 16 2.28 2.71 11.76
N VAL A 17 3.49 2.17 11.54
CA VAL A 17 4.56 2.88 10.84
C VAL A 17 4.22 3.03 9.35
N LEU A 18 3.60 2.02 8.75
CA LEU A 18 3.14 2.08 7.37
C LEU A 18 2.09 3.18 7.19
N ILE A 19 1.12 3.29 8.08
CA ILE A 19 0.11 4.36 8.07
C ILE A 19 0.77 5.74 8.11
N GLU A 20 1.72 5.95 9.02
CA GLU A 20 2.43 7.24 9.11
C GLU A 20 3.16 7.58 7.81
N GLN A 21 3.85 6.59 7.22
CA GLN A 21 4.58 6.81 5.96
C GLN A 21 3.65 7.10 4.78
N LEU A 22 2.52 6.39 4.69
CA LEU A 22 1.55 6.58 3.61
C LEU A 22 0.77 7.90 3.77
N ALA A 23 0.42 8.28 5.00
CA ALA A 23 -0.25 9.54 5.30
C ALA A 23 0.60 10.78 4.96
N GLN A 24 1.91 10.65 5.00
CA GLN A 24 2.85 11.72 4.66
C GLN A 24 3.17 11.80 3.16
N ASP A 25 2.70 10.84 2.34
CA ASP A 25 2.96 10.86 0.91
C ASP A 25 1.87 11.63 0.16
N GLU A 26 2.24 12.80 -0.36
CA GLU A 26 1.36 13.68 -1.12
C GLU A 26 0.76 12.98 -2.36
N ALA A 27 1.52 12.11 -3.04
CA ALA A 27 0.99 11.41 -4.22
C ALA A 27 -0.07 10.38 -3.85
N ILE A 28 0.00 9.82 -2.64
CA ILE A 28 -1.03 8.91 -2.10
C ILE A 28 -2.25 9.70 -1.63
N ALA A 29 -2.04 10.83 -0.96
CA ALA A 29 -3.12 11.68 -0.46
C ALA A 29 -3.99 12.25 -1.59
N GLU A 30 -3.38 12.62 -2.72
CA GLU A 30 -4.08 13.17 -3.89
C GLU A 30 -4.65 12.10 -4.83
N ALA A 31 -4.39 10.81 -4.58
CA ALA A 31 -4.84 9.74 -5.47
C ALA A 31 -6.29 9.35 -5.19
N ASP A 32 -7.14 9.37 -6.22
CA ASP A 32 -8.50 8.80 -6.16
C ASP A 32 -8.51 7.27 -6.11
N THR A 33 -7.41 6.62 -6.49
CA THR A 33 -7.32 5.16 -6.58
C THR A 33 -5.89 4.69 -6.37
N LEU A 34 -5.71 3.65 -5.56
CA LEU A 34 -4.45 2.96 -5.34
C LEU A 34 -4.53 1.53 -5.86
N LEU A 35 -3.48 1.08 -6.56
CA LEU A 35 -3.37 -0.30 -7.04
C LEU A 35 -2.41 -1.09 -6.16
N LEU A 36 -2.95 -2.09 -5.44
CA LEU A 36 -2.14 -3.03 -4.67
C LEU A 36 -1.79 -4.26 -5.53
N THR A 37 -0.50 -4.50 -5.73
CA THR A 37 -0.03 -5.72 -6.41
C THR A 37 0.37 -6.76 -5.36
N VAL A 38 -0.35 -7.88 -5.30
CA VAL A 38 -0.07 -8.98 -4.36
C VAL A 38 0.49 -10.17 -5.14
N PRO A 39 1.77 -10.53 -4.99
CA PRO A 39 2.37 -11.65 -5.71
C PRO A 39 1.79 -12.99 -5.22
N ASN A 40 1.29 -13.82 -6.13
CA ASN A 40 0.61 -15.08 -5.80
C ASN A 40 1.54 -16.29 -5.57
N GLN A 41 2.77 -16.06 -5.14
CA GLN A 41 3.74 -17.16 -4.91
C GLN A 41 3.44 -17.94 -3.62
N LEU A 42 2.71 -17.32 -2.68
CA LEU A 42 2.42 -17.88 -1.35
C LEU A 42 1.00 -18.49 -1.26
N GLY A 43 0.23 -18.46 -2.34
CA GLY A 43 -1.11 -19.03 -2.42
C GLY A 43 -2.23 -18.06 -2.01
N VAL A 44 -3.47 -18.52 -2.24
CA VAL A 44 -4.68 -17.69 -2.11
C VAL A 44 -4.92 -17.26 -0.66
N ASP A 45 -4.82 -18.18 0.30
CA ASP A 45 -5.13 -17.90 1.71
C ASP A 45 -4.21 -16.83 2.29
N TYR A 46 -2.91 -16.90 1.98
CA TYR A 46 -1.96 -15.89 2.41
C TYR A 46 -2.27 -14.52 1.80
N ASN A 47 -2.59 -14.48 0.51
CA ASN A 47 -2.93 -13.24 -0.16
C ASN A 47 -4.22 -12.62 0.38
N ALA A 48 -5.23 -13.45 0.68
CA ALA A 48 -6.45 -13.00 1.33
C ALA A 48 -6.16 -12.37 2.70
N HIS A 49 -5.31 -13.01 3.50
CA HIS A 49 -4.88 -12.48 4.80
C HIS A 49 -4.15 -11.13 4.68
N VAL A 50 -3.28 -10.96 3.67
CA VAL A 50 -2.61 -9.68 3.42
C VAL A 50 -3.61 -8.57 3.08
N ILE A 51 -4.56 -8.86 2.19
CA ILE A 51 -5.60 -7.90 1.81
C ILE A 51 -6.46 -7.54 3.04
N GLU A 52 -6.88 -8.54 3.81
CA GLU A 52 -7.64 -8.34 5.05
C GLU A 52 -6.87 -7.47 6.05
N SER A 53 -5.56 -7.69 6.20
CA SER A 53 -4.71 -6.90 7.09
C SER A 53 -4.66 -5.43 6.67
N ILE A 54 -4.57 -5.13 5.36
CA ILE A 54 -4.61 -3.76 4.86
C ILE A 54 -5.99 -3.13 5.13
N LEU A 55 -7.07 -3.84 4.87
CA LEU A 55 -8.44 -3.33 5.08
C LEU A 55 -8.76 -3.11 6.57
N THR A 56 -8.18 -3.91 7.45
CA THR A 56 -8.47 -3.86 8.89
C THR A 56 -7.58 -2.86 9.62
N HIS A 57 -6.31 -2.76 9.25
CA HIS A 57 -5.33 -1.97 10.00
C HIS A 57 -4.97 -0.65 9.32
N VAL A 58 -4.82 -0.63 8.00
CA VAL A 58 -4.25 0.52 7.26
C VAL A 58 -5.34 1.42 6.70
N ALA A 59 -6.29 0.85 5.94
CA ALA A 59 -7.33 1.59 5.24
C ALA A 59 -8.15 2.53 6.17
N PRO A 60 -8.62 2.10 7.36
CA PRO A 60 -9.44 2.95 8.21
C PRO A 60 -8.69 4.17 8.73
N ALA A 61 -7.39 4.03 9.04
CA ALA A 61 -6.56 5.11 9.55
C ALA A 61 -6.24 6.18 8.49
N LEU A 62 -6.29 5.80 7.21
CA LEU A 62 -6.09 6.69 6.07
C LEU A 62 -7.42 7.17 5.45
N GLY A 63 -8.56 6.79 6.04
CA GLY A 63 -9.90 7.17 5.58
C GLY A 63 -10.34 6.46 4.30
N TRP A 64 -9.68 5.37 3.92
CA TRP A 64 -10.04 4.53 2.77
C TRP A 64 -11.23 3.63 3.12
N ARG A 65 -12.14 3.40 2.17
CA ARG A 65 -13.36 2.60 2.34
C ARG A 65 -13.23 1.22 1.72
#